data_AF-A0A2J8VUK9-F1
#
_entry.id   AF-A0A2J8VUK9-F1
#
_cell.length_a   1.000
_cell.length_b   1.000
_cell.length_c   1.000
_cell.angle_alpha   90.00
_cell.angle_beta   90.00
_cell.angle_gamma   90.00
#
_symmetry.space_group_name_H-M   'P 1'
#
loop_
_entity.id
_entity.type
_entity.pdbx_description
1 polymer ?
#
loop_
_entity_poly.entity_id
_entity_poly.type
_entity_poly.pdbx_seq_one_letter_code
_entity_poly.pdbx_strand_id
1 'polypeptide(L)'
;MGNAQERPSETIDRERKRLVETLQADSGLLLDALLARGVLTGPEYEALDALPDAERRVRRLLLLVQGKGEAACQELLRCAQRTAGAPDPAWDWQHVGPGYRDRSYDPPCPGHWTPEAPGSGTTCPGLPRASDPDEAGGP
;
A
#
# COMPACT_ATOMS: atom_id res chain seq x y z
N MET A 1 -14.19 4.52 -27.33
CA MET A 1 -13.50 5.30 -26.28
C MET A 1 -14.44 5.41 -25.10
N GLY A 2 -14.20 4.63 -24.05
CA GLY A 2 -15.02 4.64 -22.84
C GLY A 2 -14.08 4.57 -21.64
N ASN A 3 -13.46 5.69 -21.30
CA ASN A 3 -12.85 5.82 -19.98
C ASN A 3 -14.00 6.01 -19.01
N ALA A 4 -14.67 4.92 -18.63
CA ALA A 4 -15.60 4.97 -17.51
C ALA A 4 -14.75 5.30 -16.28
N GLN A 5 -14.83 6.54 -15.83
CA GLN A 5 -14.21 6.96 -14.59
C GLN A 5 -14.75 6.05 -13.48
N GLU A 6 -13.86 5.35 -12.79
CA GLU A 6 -14.24 4.42 -11.73
C GLU A 6 -15.10 5.14 -10.69
N ARG A 7 -16.18 4.49 -10.24
CA ARG A 7 -17.03 5.07 -9.21
C ARG A 7 -16.28 5.11 -7.88
N PRO A 8 -16.37 6.20 -7.10
CA PRO A 8 -15.79 6.26 -5.77
C PRO A 8 -16.13 5.06 -4.87
N SER A 9 -17.35 4.51 -4.97
CA SER A 9 -17.72 3.29 -4.26
C SER A 9 -16.90 2.05 -4.66
N GLU A 10 -16.58 1.91 -5.96
CA GLU A 10 -15.79 0.81 -6.52
C GLU A 10 -14.32 0.94 -6.11
N THR A 11 -13.78 2.16 -6.08
CA THR A 11 -12.45 2.45 -5.54
C THR A 11 -12.37 2.03 -4.06
N ILE A 12 -13.39 2.35 -3.25
CA ILE A 12 -13.45 1.93 -1.85
C ILE A 12 -13.46 0.41 -1.71
N ASP A 13 -14.18 -0.31 -2.58
CA ASP A 13 -14.21 -1.77 -2.55
C ASP A 13 -12.87 -2.39 -2.93
N ARG A 14 -12.23 -1.89 -4.00
CA ARG A 14 -10.92 -2.37 -4.44
C ARG A 14 -9.85 -2.14 -3.38
N GLU A 15 -9.81 -0.93 -2.81
CA GLU A 15 -8.78 -0.51 -1.85
C GLU A 15 -9.15 -0.81 -0.40
N ARG A 16 -10.24 -1.54 -0.14
CA ARG A 16 -10.82 -1.72 1.20
C ARG A 16 -9.78 -2.13 2.25
N LYS A 17 -8.96 -3.14 1.93
CA LYS A 17 -7.92 -3.63 2.85
C LYS A 17 -6.93 -2.52 3.21
N ARG A 18 -6.42 -1.83 2.19
CA ARG A 18 -5.42 -0.77 2.33
C ARG A 18 -5.99 0.46 3.07
N LEU A 19 -7.23 0.84 2.77
CA LEU A 19 -7.95 1.91 3.47
C LEU A 19 -8.10 1.63 4.95
N VAL A 20 -8.44 0.40 5.32
CA VAL A 20 -8.56 -0.01 6.72
C VAL A 20 -7.21 0.06 7.44
N GLU A 21 -6.17 -0.53 6.85
CA GLU A 21 -4.81 -0.53 7.43
C GLU A 21 -4.25 0.89 7.62
N THR A 22 -4.51 1.79 6.68
CA THR A 22 -3.96 3.15 6.68
C THR A 22 -4.75 4.10 7.60
N LEU A 23 -6.07 4.01 7.60
CA LEU A 23 -6.92 5.00 8.28
C LEU A 23 -7.20 4.67 9.75
N GLN A 24 -6.93 3.45 10.20
CA GLN A 24 -7.26 3.04 11.57
C GLN A 24 -6.55 3.89 12.64
N ALA A 25 -5.28 4.27 12.41
CA ALA A 25 -4.48 5.05 13.36
C ALA A 25 -5.09 6.44 13.64
N ASP A 26 -5.57 7.09 12.58
CA ASP A 26 -6.13 8.45 12.62
C ASP A 26 -7.66 8.46 12.42
N SER A 27 -8.31 7.36 12.78
CA SER A 27 -9.75 7.17 12.52
C SER A 27 -10.63 8.22 13.21
N GLY A 28 -10.25 8.72 14.39
CA GLY A 28 -10.96 9.82 15.06
C GLY A 28 -10.91 11.13 14.27
N LEU A 29 -9.72 11.53 13.80
CA LEU A 29 -9.54 12.72 12.96
C LEU A 29 -10.32 12.61 11.65
N LEU A 30 -10.40 11.41 11.07
CA LEU A 30 -11.21 11.15 9.89
C LEU A 30 -12.71 11.34 10.17
N LEU A 31 -13.21 10.83 11.31
CA LEU A 31 -14.61 11.02 11.70
C LEU A 31 -14.95 12.50 11.88
N ASP A 32 -14.08 13.27 12.56
CA ASP A 32 -14.26 14.72 12.76
C ASP A 32 -14.35 15.45 11.42
N ALA A 33 -13.45 15.08 10.49
CA ALA A 33 -13.37 15.69 9.17
C ALA A 33 -14.60 15.36 8.30
N LEU A 34 -15.23 14.20 8.48
CA LEU A 34 -16.44 13.80 7.77
C LEU A 34 -17.70 14.40 8.39
N LEU A 35 -17.74 14.56 9.71
CA LEU A 35 -18.80 15.27 10.42
C LEU A 35 -18.83 16.75 10.03
N ALA A 36 -17.67 17.41 10.01
CA ALA A 36 -17.55 18.82 9.60
C ALA A 36 -17.99 19.09 8.15
N ARG A 37 -17.95 18.06 7.29
CA ARG A 37 -18.41 18.12 5.89
C ARG A 37 -19.87 17.68 5.71
N GLY A 38 -20.54 17.27 6.79
CA GLY A 38 -21.93 16.79 6.75
C GLY A 38 -22.11 15.40 6.13
N VAL A 39 -21.03 14.64 5.94
CA VAL A 39 -21.11 13.25 5.45
C VAL A 39 -21.67 12.35 6.55
N LEU A 40 -21.22 12.56 7.78
CA LEU A 40 -21.75 11.92 8.98
C LEU A 40 -22.72 12.87 9.67
N THR A 41 -23.82 12.30 10.18
CA THR A 41 -24.68 12.95 11.17
C THR A 41 -24.09 12.75 12.58
N GLY A 42 -24.52 13.57 13.54
CA GLY A 42 -24.10 13.42 14.94
C GLY A 42 -24.28 11.99 15.48
N PRO A 43 -25.46 11.36 15.37
CA PRO A 43 -25.66 9.98 15.83
C PRO A 43 -24.77 8.94 15.14
N GLU A 44 -24.48 9.12 13.84
CA GLU A 44 -23.58 8.21 13.12
C GLU A 44 -22.13 8.37 13.56
N TYR A 45 -21.70 9.61 13.83
CA TYR A 45 -20.38 9.91 14.40
C TYR A 45 -20.23 9.22 15.76
N GLU A 46 -21.14 9.47 16.70
CA GLU A 46 -21.08 8.91 18.05
C GLU A 46 -21.09 7.38 18.03
N ALA A 47 -21.91 6.77 17.17
CA ALA A 47 -21.98 5.31 17.03
C ALA A 47 -20.68 4.70 16.49
N LEU A 48 -19.95 5.43 15.64
CA LEU A 48 -18.64 5.00 15.13
C LEU A 48 -17.54 5.26 16.15
N ASP A 49 -17.54 6.42 16.82
CA ASP A 49 -16.52 6.81 17.79
C ASP A 49 -16.52 5.89 19.02
N ALA A 50 -17.72 5.49 19.48
CA ALA A 50 -17.90 4.56 20.59
C ALA A 50 -17.34 3.13 20.35
N LEU A 51 -16.91 2.79 19.12
CA LEU A 51 -16.30 1.50 18.84
C LEU A 51 -14.85 1.46 19.35
N PRO A 52 -14.48 0.57 20.29
CA PRO A 52 -13.12 0.53 20.82
C PRO A 52 -12.08 0.03 19.81
N ASP A 53 -12.53 -0.74 18.81
CA ASP A 53 -11.70 -1.30 17.75
C ASP A 53 -11.67 -0.36 16.55
N ALA A 54 -10.49 0.23 16.30
CA ALA A 54 -10.25 1.16 15.21
C ALA A 54 -10.38 0.52 13.83
N GLU A 55 -9.95 -0.74 13.66
CA GLU A 55 -10.10 -1.47 12.39
C GLU A 55 -11.60 -1.64 12.08
N ARG A 56 -12.35 -2.12 13.09
CA ARG A 56 -13.80 -2.30 12.97
C ARG A 56 -14.53 -0.98 12.72
N ARG A 57 -14.10 0.10 13.36
CA ARG A 57 -14.63 1.45 13.14
C ARG A 57 -14.47 1.86 11.69
N VAL A 58 -13.26 1.74 11.12
CA VAL A 58 -13.02 2.09 9.71
C VAL A 58 -13.83 1.19 8.78
N ARG A 59 -13.87 -0.12 9.02
CA ARG A 59 -14.68 -1.05 8.20
C ARG A 59 -16.16 -0.68 8.17
N ARG A 60 -16.72 -0.30 9.32
CA ARG A 60 -18.12 0.18 9.42
C ARG A 60 -18.32 1.53 8.74
N LEU A 61 -17.37 2.45 8.91
CA LEU A 61 -17.40 3.75 8.23
C LEU A 61 -17.45 3.57 6.70
N LEU A 62 -16.59 2.72 6.12
CA LEU A 62 -16.58 2.45 4.68
C LEU A 62 -17.94 1.94 4.18
N LEU A 63 -18.56 0.99 4.89
CA LEU A 63 -19.89 0.47 4.54
C LEU A 63 -20.96 1.55 4.64
N LEU A 64 -20.91 2.37 5.69
CA LEU A 64 -21.87 3.44 5.91
C LEU A 64 -21.80 4.50 4.80
N VAL A 65 -20.61 4.95 4.40
CA VAL A 65 -20.48 5.93 3.32
C VAL A 65 -20.89 5.36 1.96
N GLN A 66 -20.62 4.08 1.71
CA GLN A 66 -21.10 3.40 0.50
C GLN A 66 -22.64 3.37 0.44
N GLY A 67 -23.31 3.16 1.57
CA GLY A 67 -24.77 3.27 1.66
C GLY A 67 -25.33 4.68 1.44
N LYS A 68 -24.52 5.72 1.68
CA LYS A 68 -24.90 7.13 1.44
C LYS A 68 -24.71 7.59 -0.01
N GLY A 69 -23.96 6.83 -0.82
CA GLY A 69 -23.77 7.08 -2.25
C GLY A 69 -22.46 7.78 -2.61
N GLU A 70 -22.27 8.02 -3.92
CA GLU A 70 -20.96 8.37 -4.49
C GLU A 70 -20.34 9.66 -3.96
N ALA A 71 -21.16 10.67 -3.63
CA ALA A 71 -20.65 11.94 -3.09
C ALA A 71 -19.98 11.73 -1.72
N ALA A 72 -20.57 10.88 -0.86
CA ALA A 72 -20.02 10.52 0.44
C ALA A 72 -18.73 9.69 0.28
N CYS A 73 -18.75 8.72 -0.63
CA CYS A 73 -17.55 7.95 -1.00
C CYS A 73 -16.41 8.85 -1.47
N GLN A 74 -16.70 9.84 -2.33
CA GLN A 74 -15.69 10.76 -2.85
C GLN A 74 -15.13 11.69 -1.77
N GLU A 75 -15.96 12.18 -0.85
CA GLU A 75 -15.48 12.95 0.30
C GLU A 75 -14.60 12.10 1.23
N LEU A 76 -14.97 10.83 1.48
CA LEU A 76 -14.14 9.91 2.25
C LEU A 76 -12.77 9.72 1.61
N LEU A 77 -12.72 9.43 0.30
CA LEU A 77 -11.45 9.25 -0.41
C LEU A 77 -10.58 10.52 -0.34
N ARG A 78 -11.17 11.71 -0.46
CA ARG A 78 -10.47 13.00 -0.31
C ARG A 78 -9.96 13.24 1.11
N CYS A 79 -10.66 12.76 2.13
CA CYS A 79 -10.18 12.83 3.51
C CYS A 79 -9.03 11.83 3.72
N ALA A 80 -9.21 10.59 3.25
CA ALA A 80 -8.21 9.53 3.36
C ALA A 80 -6.86 9.91 2.76
N GLN A 81 -6.86 10.56 1.59
CA GLN A 81 -5.63 11.07 0.95
C GLN A 81 -4.88 12.09 1.81
N ARG A 82 -5.60 12.92 2.57
CA ARG A 82 -4.98 13.93 3.44
C ARG A 82 -4.46 13.32 4.73
N THR A 83 -5.14 12.29 5.22
CA THR A 83 -4.76 11.56 6.43
C THR A 83 -3.56 10.64 6.20
N ALA A 84 -3.45 10.01 5.02
CA ALA A 84 -2.40 9.04 4.70
C ALA A 84 -0.96 9.63 4.60
N GLY A 85 -0.76 10.93 4.84
CA GLY A 85 0.54 11.58 4.68
C GLY A 85 0.96 11.73 3.22
N ALA A 86 2.19 12.18 2.97
CA ALA A 86 2.73 12.60 1.66
C ALA A 86 2.16 11.80 0.47
N PRO A 87 1.84 12.45 -0.67
CA PRO A 87 1.21 11.79 -1.81
C PRO A 87 2.11 10.65 -2.30
N ASP A 88 1.88 9.46 -1.76
CA ASP A 88 2.41 8.23 -2.28
C ASP A 88 1.85 8.16 -3.71
N PRO A 89 2.69 8.12 -4.74
CA PRO A 89 2.24 7.96 -6.12
C PRO A 89 1.36 6.71 -6.30
N ALA A 90 1.50 5.71 -5.41
CA ALA A 90 0.63 4.53 -5.36
C ALA A 90 -0.74 4.79 -4.70
N TRP A 91 -0.98 5.96 -4.11
CA TRP A 91 -2.29 6.40 -3.60
C TRP A 91 -3.06 7.25 -4.63
N ASP A 92 -2.57 7.37 -5.87
CA ASP A 92 -3.26 8.09 -6.93
C ASP A 92 -4.38 7.23 -7.57
N TRP A 93 -5.49 7.07 -6.85
CA TRP A 93 -6.72 6.44 -7.33
C TRP A 93 -7.26 7.07 -8.63
N GLN A 94 -6.83 8.28 -9.01
CA GLN A 94 -7.21 8.91 -10.29
C GLN A 94 -6.37 8.37 -11.46
N HIS A 95 -5.15 7.88 -11.20
CA HIS A 95 -4.26 7.29 -12.19
C HIS A 95 -4.21 5.75 -12.18
N VAL A 96 -5.00 5.08 -11.33
CA VAL A 96 -5.25 3.64 -11.43
C VAL A 96 -6.19 3.38 -12.62
N GLY A 97 -5.68 3.60 -13.84
CA GLY A 97 -6.28 3.07 -15.05
C GLY A 97 -6.21 1.53 -15.06
N PRO A 98 -6.75 0.86 -16.09
CA PRO A 98 -6.75 -0.61 -16.19
C PRO A 98 -5.37 -1.27 -16.10
N GLY A 99 -4.27 -0.50 -16.14
CA GLY A 99 -2.90 -0.99 -16.05
C GLY A 99 -2.53 -1.71 -14.75
N TYR A 100 -3.29 -1.55 -13.66
CA TYR A 100 -3.10 -2.41 -12.46
C TYR A 100 -3.82 -3.77 -12.56
N ARG A 101 -4.56 -4.04 -13.64
CA ARG A 101 -5.10 -5.39 -13.91
C ARG A 101 -4.06 -6.35 -14.50
N ASP A 102 -2.86 -5.88 -14.84
CA ASP A 102 -1.83 -6.72 -15.45
C ASP A 102 -0.48 -6.56 -14.76
N ARG A 103 -0.43 -6.86 -13.46
CA ARG A 103 0.71 -7.62 -12.96
C ARG A 103 0.35 -9.10 -13.06
N SER A 104 0.27 -9.60 -14.30
CA SER A 104 0.78 -10.95 -14.50
C SER A 104 2.15 -10.99 -13.83
N TYR A 105 2.30 -11.92 -12.91
CA TYR A 105 3.60 -12.37 -12.43
C TYR A 105 4.53 -12.39 -13.64
N ASP A 106 5.52 -11.49 -13.73
CA ASP A 106 6.59 -11.70 -14.70
C ASP A 106 7.27 -12.98 -14.22
N PRO A 107 7.21 -14.09 -14.98
CA PRO A 107 8.05 -15.22 -14.66
C PRO A 107 9.49 -14.73 -14.70
N PRO A 108 10.37 -15.14 -13.77
CA PRO A 108 11.78 -14.77 -13.84
C PRO A 108 12.30 -15.14 -15.24
N CYS A 109 12.96 -14.18 -15.89
CA CYS A 109 13.49 -14.30 -17.24
C CYS A 109 14.16 -15.68 -17.43
N PRO A 110 13.76 -16.50 -18.42
CA PRO A 110 14.46 -17.74 -18.71
C PRO A 110 15.82 -17.36 -19.32
N GLY A 111 16.86 -17.38 -18.49
CA GLY A 111 18.21 -17.05 -18.97
C GLY A 111 19.33 -16.95 -17.94
N HIS A 112 19.05 -16.95 -16.63
CA HIS A 112 20.11 -16.89 -15.62
C HIS A 112 20.15 -18.12 -14.72
N TRP A 113 20.29 -19.29 -15.36
CA TRP A 113 20.80 -20.49 -14.68
C TRP A 113 21.78 -21.17 -15.62
N THR A 114 23.03 -20.73 -15.60
CA THR A 114 24.17 -21.54 -16.02
C THR A 114 24.72 -22.23 -14.78
N PRO A 115 24.65 -23.57 -14.68
CA PRO A 115 25.48 -24.28 -13.73
C PRO A 115 26.92 -24.24 -14.27
N GLU A 116 27.77 -23.40 -13.67
CA GLU A 116 29.19 -23.42 -13.96
C GLU A 116 29.79 -24.69 -13.34
N ALA A 117 30.03 -25.70 -14.19
CA ALA A 117 30.95 -26.79 -13.92
C ALA A 117 32.36 -26.39 -14.41
N PRO A 118 33.43 -26.92 -13.78
CA PRO A 118 34.72 -26.26 -13.69
C PRO A 118 35.56 -26.45 -14.96
N GLY A 119 36.25 -25.40 -15.42
CA GLY A 119 37.17 -25.54 -16.54
C GLY A 119 37.88 -24.25 -16.96
N SER A 120 39.05 -24.04 -16.37
CA SER A 120 40.28 -23.54 -17.02
C SER A 120 40.30 -22.20 -17.75
N GLY A 121 41.06 -21.26 -17.17
CA GLY A 121 41.80 -20.19 -17.85
C GLY A 121 40.92 -18.99 -18.26
N THR A 122 41.21 -17.74 -17.92
CA THR A 122 42.51 -17.07 -17.93
C THR A 122 42.31 -15.70 -17.29
N THR A 123 43.19 -15.35 -16.36
CA THR A 123 43.68 -14.01 -16.03
C THR A 123 42.67 -12.87 -15.82
N CYS A 124 42.46 -12.51 -14.55
CA CYS A 124 42.21 -11.13 -14.15
C CYS A 124 43.41 -10.63 -13.33
N PRO A 125 44.03 -9.49 -13.69
CA PRO A 125 45.23 -9.00 -13.03
C PRO A 125 44.88 -8.25 -11.72
N GLY A 126 45.59 -8.62 -10.66
CA GLY A 126 46.09 -7.68 -9.67
C GLY A 126 45.13 -7.20 -8.58
N LEU A 127 45.05 -7.96 -7.49
CA LEU A 127 45.00 -7.38 -6.14
C LEU A 127 45.99 -8.14 -5.23
N PRO A 128 46.73 -7.43 -4.35
CA PRO A 128 47.90 -7.98 -3.67
C PRO A 128 47.53 -8.98 -2.58
N ARG A 129 48.28 -10.09 -2.60
CA ARG A 129 48.28 -11.19 -1.64
C ARG A 129 48.62 -10.68 -0.24
N ALA A 130 47.70 -10.86 0.71
CA ALA A 130 48.05 -10.87 2.12
C ALA A 130 48.91 -12.11 2.38
N SER A 131 50.15 -11.90 2.81
CA SER A 131 51.05 -12.94 3.28
C SER A 131 50.81 -13.16 4.76
N ASP A 132 50.35 -14.35 5.15
CA ASP A 132 50.58 -14.88 6.50
C ASP A 132 51.99 -15.46 6.56
N PRO A 133 52.72 -15.20 7.65
CA PRO A 133 53.27 -16.31 8.39
C PRO A 133 53.17 -16.10 9.91
N ASP A 134 52.85 -17.15 10.66
CA ASP A 134 53.83 -17.84 11.51
C ASP A 134 53.08 -18.71 12.53
N GLU A 135 53.21 -20.02 12.35
CA GLU A 135 52.75 -21.03 13.29
C GLU A 135 53.80 -21.15 14.39
N ALA A 136 53.55 -20.51 15.53
CA ALA A 136 54.35 -20.67 16.75
C ALA A 136 53.58 -21.53 17.76
N GLY A 137 54.07 -22.75 18.00
CA GLY A 137 53.59 -23.62 19.06
C GLY A 137 54.56 -24.77 19.36
N GLY A 138 55.54 -24.52 20.23
CA GLY A 138 56.27 -25.58 20.97
C GLY A 138 55.38 -26.18 22.08
N PRO A 139 55.89 -27.06 22.98
CA PRO A 139 57.28 -27.45 23.27
C PRO A 139 57.68 -28.87 22.83
#